data_AF-A0A830GQ79-F1
#
_entry.id   AF-A0A830GQ79-F1
#
_cell.length_a   1.000
_cell.length_b   1.000
_cell.length_c   1.000
_cell.angle_alpha   90.00
_cell.angle_beta   90.00
_cell.angle_gamma   90.00
#
_symmetry.space_group_name_H-M   'P 1'
#
loop_
_entity.id
_entity.type
_entity.pdbx_description
1 polymer ?
#
loop_
_entity_poly.entity_id
_entity_poly.type
_entity_poly.pdbx_seq_one_letter_code
_entity_poly.pdbx_strand_id
1 'polypeptide(L)'
;MHDGTRVMAGECTTVFEGSREREQRGDVLVVVKPDNTVLVHDAAGYQPVAWLTRAESVTVEDGVVTASDGEELLRVVAHEEHGSARFPASHAGVPVADCPDCPGTLVRARGSVTCTDCEGEYGLPSNATVTGGRCADCGLPTMRVERGEVFELCLDRGCESLDDRVTDAFDRAWSCPDCDGDLRIIRRGGLLAGCEHYPDCDTGFSFPAGVVVDECPCGLPVFETAGGRRCLDSTCEAGLVGTL
;
A
#
# COMPACT_ATOMS: atom_id res chain seq x y z
N MET A 1 15.70 -6.43 -9.86
CA MET A 1 14.51 -5.57 -10.06
C MET A 1 14.76 -4.72 -11.29
N HIS A 2 13.86 -4.71 -12.27
CA HIS A 2 14.02 -3.90 -13.48
C HIS A 2 13.76 -2.43 -13.13
N ASP A 3 14.85 -1.72 -12.85
CA ASP A 3 14.94 -0.31 -12.47
C ASP A 3 14.48 0.65 -13.60
N GLY A 4 13.19 0.64 -13.95
CA GLY A 4 12.59 1.46 -15.00
C GLY A 4 11.67 0.72 -15.97
N THR A 5 10.94 1.47 -16.80
CA THR A 5 10.03 0.93 -17.82
C THR A 5 10.79 0.74 -19.12
N ARG A 6 10.73 -0.46 -19.71
CA ARG A 6 11.28 -0.73 -21.04
C ARG A 6 10.18 -0.61 -22.09
N VAL A 7 10.53 -0.01 -23.22
CA VAL A 7 9.64 0.16 -24.36
C VAL A 7 10.34 -0.39 -25.60
N MET A 8 9.60 -1.12 -26.43
CA MET A 8 10.05 -1.62 -27.73
C MET A 8 8.94 -1.38 -28.75
N ALA A 9 9.27 -0.80 -29.90
CA ALA A 9 8.35 -0.61 -31.01
C ALA A 9 8.89 -1.32 -32.26
N GLY A 10 8.01 -1.98 -33.00
CA GLY A 10 8.41 -2.77 -34.16
C GLY A 10 7.25 -3.42 -34.88
N GLU A 11 7.52 -3.94 -36.08
CA GLU A 11 6.64 -4.88 -36.75
C GLU A 11 6.83 -6.26 -36.10
N CYS A 12 5.86 -6.72 -35.33
CA CYS A 12 6.02 -7.90 -34.48
C CYS A 12 4.98 -8.97 -34.76
N THR A 13 5.32 -10.22 -34.45
CA THR A 13 4.33 -11.25 -34.14
C THR A 13 4.18 -11.36 -32.62
N THR A 14 2.96 -11.29 -32.13
CA THR A 14 2.61 -11.53 -30.73
C THR A 14 1.83 -12.82 -30.62
N VAL A 15 2.32 -13.72 -29.77
CA VAL A 15 1.71 -15.00 -29.41
C VAL A 15 1.36 -14.94 -27.93
N PHE A 16 0.12 -15.29 -27.61
CA PHE A 16 -0.33 -15.53 -26.24
C PHE A 16 -0.83 -16.97 -26.13
N GLU A 17 -0.26 -17.72 -25.18
CA GLU A 17 -0.67 -19.08 -24.82
C GLU A 17 -1.20 -19.06 -23.38
N GLY A 18 -2.25 -19.83 -23.09
CA GLY A 18 -2.91 -19.83 -21.79
C GLY A 18 -4.38 -20.18 -21.92
N SER A 19 -5.26 -19.41 -21.27
CA SER A 19 -6.72 -19.66 -21.32
C SER A 19 -7.33 -19.61 -22.73
N ARG A 20 -6.72 -18.85 -23.65
CA ARG A 20 -7.07 -18.78 -25.07
C ARG A 20 -5.83 -18.49 -25.89
N GLU A 21 -5.49 -19.38 -26.81
CA GLU A 21 -4.41 -19.15 -27.76
C GLU A 21 -4.76 -18.02 -28.74
N ARG A 22 -3.81 -17.11 -28.94
CA ARG A 22 -3.92 -16.01 -29.89
C ARG A 22 -2.58 -15.74 -30.55
N GLU A 23 -2.59 -15.59 -31.86
CA GLU A 23 -1.46 -15.10 -32.64
C GLU A 23 -1.93 -13.92 -33.48
N GLN A 24 -1.11 -12.88 -33.52
CA GLN A 24 -1.37 -11.66 -34.27
C GLN A 24 -0.07 -11.02 -34.75
N ARG A 25 -0.14 -10.28 -35.85
CA ARG A 25 1.01 -9.62 -36.47
C ARG A 25 0.67 -8.18 -36.84
N GLY A 26 1.61 -7.27 -36.61
CA GLY A 26 1.50 -5.87 -37.01
C GLY A 26 2.51 -4.97 -36.28
N ASP A 27 2.46 -3.68 -36.58
CA ASP A 27 3.22 -2.68 -35.84
C ASP A 27 2.64 -2.50 -34.44
N VAL A 28 3.47 -2.73 -33.42
CA VAL A 28 3.07 -2.68 -32.02
C VAL A 28 4.06 -1.89 -31.17
N LEU A 29 3.55 -1.36 -30.06
CA LEU A 29 4.31 -0.82 -28.95
C LEU A 29 4.21 -1.79 -27.76
N VAL A 30 5.35 -2.34 -27.36
CA VAL A 30 5.47 -3.19 -26.17
C VAL A 30 6.00 -2.36 -25.01
N VAL A 31 5.29 -2.42 -23.88
CA VAL A 31 5.67 -1.76 -22.62
C VAL A 31 5.88 -2.83 -21.56
N VAL A 32 7.09 -2.89 -21.00
CA VAL A 32 7.46 -3.75 -19.87
C VAL A 32 7.68 -2.88 -18.64
N LYS A 33 6.81 -3.04 -17.64
CA LYS A 33 6.85 -2.27 -16.38
C LYS A 33 7.79 -2.92 -15.34
N PRO A 34 8.22 -2.16 -14.32
CA PRO A 34 9.07 -2.69 -13.24
C PRO A 34 8.46 -3.87 -12.47
N ASP A 35 7.12 -3.93 -12.39
CA ASP A 35 6.39 -5.01 -11.75
C ASP A 35 6.15 -6.21 -12.69
N ASN A 36 6.95 -6.35 -13.75
CA ASN A 36 6.86 -7.39 -14.78
C ASN A 36 5.54 -7.40 -15.57
N THR A 37 4.72 -6.36 -15.48
CA THR A 37 3.56 -6.22 -16.37
C THR A 37 4.03 -5.92 -17.79
N VAL A 38 3.63 -6.76 -18.75
CA VAL A 38 3.87 -6.57 -20.18
C VAL A 38 2.56 -6.22 -20.89
N LEU A 39 2.57 -5.11 -21.61
CA LEU A 39 1.43 -4.63 -22.40
C LEU A 39 1.86 -4.51 -23.87
N VAL A 40 1.06 -5.04 -24.78
CA VAL A 40 1.26 -4.90 -26.23
C VAL A 40 0.10 -4.08 -26.78
N HIS A 41 0.39 -2.92 -27.36
CA HIS A 41 -0.61 -2.05 -28.00
C HIS A 41 -0.36 -2.00 -29.51
N ASP A 42 -1.43 -2.11 -30.30
CA ASP A 42 -1.40 -1.75 -31.72
C ASP A 42 -1.86 -0.29 -31.90
N ALA A 43 -2.14 0.11 -33.14
CA ALA A 43 -2.54 1.48 -33.48
C ALA A 43 -3.96 1.87 -33.01
N ALA A 44 -4.80 0.94 -32.54
CA ALA A 44 -6.22 1.18 -32.31
C ALA A 44 -6.72 0.64 -30.97
N GLY A 45 -7.82 1.21 -30.49
CA GLY A 45 -8.44 0.80 -29.23
C GLY A 45 -7.69 1.28 -27.99
N TYR A 46 -8.40 1.29 -26.86
CA TYR A 46 -7.81 1.71 -25.59
C TYR A 46 -7.16 0.53 -24.84
N GLN A 47 -7.54 -0.71 -25.17
CA GLN A 47 -7.01 -1.92 -24.53
C GLN A 47 -5.77 -2.40 -25.28
N PRO A 48 -4.79 -2.97 -24.55
CA PRO A 48 -3.72 -3.72 -25.20
C PRO A 48 -4.30 -4.94 -25.94
N VAL A 49 -3.70 -5.27 -27.07
CA VAL A 49 -4.07 -6.43 -27.89
C VAL A 49 -3.65 -7.75 -27.25
N ALA A 50 -2.58 -7.73 -26.45
CA ALA A 50 -2.17 -8.80 -25.56
C ALA A 50 -1.48 -8.22 -24.32
N TRP A 51 -1.61 -8.88 -23.18
CA TRP A 51 -0.93 -8.48 -21.95
C TRP A 51 -0.72 -9.66 -21.02
N LEU A 52 0.27 -9.55 -20.15
CA LEU A 52 0.44 -10.42 -18.99
C LEU A 52 0.82 -9.53 -17.81
N THR A 53 0.01 -9.54 -16.75
CA THR A 53 0.20 -8.65 -15.59
C THR A 53 1.00 -9.35 -14.51
N ARG A 54 2.03 -8.68 -13.97
CA ARG A 54 2.84 -9.23 -12.86
C ARG A 54 3.40 -10.63 -13.12
N ALA A 55 3.93 -10.83 -14.33
CA ALA A 55 4.50 -12.10 -14.72
C ALA A 55 5.61 -12.55 -13.76
N GLU A 56 5.67 -13.85 -13.49
CA GLU A 56 6.73 -14.47 -12.67
C GLU A 56 8.10 -14.24 -13.30
N SER A 57 8.18 -14.24 -14.63
CA SER A 57 9.41 -13.95 -15.37
C SER A 57 9.16 -13.10 -16.60
N VAL A 58 10.10 -12.20 -16.92
CA VAL A 58 10.14 -11.45 -18.18
C VAL A 58 11.58 -11.38 -18.69
N THR A 59 11.78 -11.78 -19.94
CA THR A 59 13.06 -11.67 -20.66
C THR A 59 12.89 -10.76 -21.86
N VAL A 60 13.85 -9.86 -22.08
CA VAL A 60 13.88 -8.96 -23.25
C VAL A 60 15.27 -8.97 -23.89
N GLU A 61 15.42 -9.73 -24.97
CA GLU A 61 16.67 -9.99 -25.66
C GLU A 61 16.45 -10.00 -27.17
N ASP A 62 17.34 -9.34 -27.93
CA ASP A 62 17.39 -9.39 -29.40
C ASP A 62 16.02 -9.23 -30.11
N GLY A 63 15.24 -8.21 -29.73
CA GLY A 63 13.92 -7.94 -30.32
C GLY A 63 12.81 -8.91 -29.89
N VAL A 64 13.08 -9.79 -28.92
CA VAL A 64 12.14 -10.74 -28.36
C VAL A 64 11.78 -10.38 -26.93
N VAL A 65 10.49 -10.25 -26.64
CA VAL A 65 9.93 -10.11 -25.29
C VAL A 65 9.20 -11.40 -24.95
N THR A 66 9.61 -12.07 -23.89
CA THR A 66 8.92 -13.27 -23.38
C THR A 66 8.52 -13.03 -21.93
N ALA A 67 7.25 -13.21 -21.59
CA ALA A 67 6.73 -13.12 -20.24
C ALA A 67 5.95 -14.39 -19.90
N SER A 68 6.14 -14.93 -18.70
CA SER A 68 5.48 -16.16 -18.24
C SER A 68 4.89 -16.02 -16.84
N ASP A 69 3.73 -16.62 -16.63
CA ASP A 69 3.05 -16.72 -15.33
C ASP A 69 2.29 -18.06 -15.25
N GLY A 70 2.83 -19.04 -14.52
CA GLY A 70 2.28 -20.39 -14.52
C GLY A 70 2.23 -21.02 -15.91
N GLU A 71 1.02 -21.31 -16.40
CA GLU A 71 0.77 -21.88 -17.74
C GLU A 71 0.59 -20.80 -18.83
N GLU A 72 0.54 -19.52 -18.46
CA GLU A 72 0.36 -18.43 -19.40
C GLU A 72 1.72 -17.95 -19.94
N LEU A 73 1.79 -17.74 -21.25
CA LEU A 73 2.96 -17.25 -21.96
C LEU A 73 2.57 -16.11 -22.90
N LEU A 74 3.23 -14.97 -22.79
CA LEU A 74 3.17 -13.89 -23.76
C LEU A 74 4.54 -13.75 -24.44
N ARG A 75 4.59 -13.99 -25.75
CA ARG A 75 5.81 -13.86 -26.55
C ARG A 75 5.61 -12.87 -27.69
N VAL A 76 6.46 -11.86 -27.77
CA VAL A 76 6.51 -10.89 -28.86
C VAL A 76 7.85 -11.00 -29.56
N VAL A 77 7.83 -11.17 -30.88
CA VAL A 77 9.03 -11.27 -31.72
C VAL A 77 8.98 -10.15 -32.74
N ALA A 78 9.92 -9.22 -32.66
CA ALA A 78 10.12 -8.20 -33.68
C ALA A 78 10.74 -8.81 -34.94
N HIS A 79 10.10 -8.60 -36.09
CA HIS A 79 10.68 -8.88 -37.41
C HIS A 79 11.51 -7.67 -37.89
N GLU A 80 11.04 -6.48 -37.55
CA GLU A 80 11.74 -5.21 -37.73
C GLU A 80 11.56 -4.38 -36.46
N GLU A 81 12.66 -4.05 -35.78
CA GLU A 81 12.64 -3.15 -34.61
C GLU A 81 12.77 -1.70 -35.08
N HIS A 82 11.73 -0.90 -34.83
CA HIS A 82 11.73 0.55 -35.09
C HIS A 82 12.48 1.31 -33.98
N GLY A 83 12.50 0.76 -32.75
CA GLY A 83 13.38 1.20 -31.69
C GLY A 83 13.03 0.62 -30.31
N SER A 84 14.01 0.64 -29.42
CA SER A 84 13.83 0.28 -28.01
C SER A 84 14.57 1.23 -27.08
N ALA A 85 14.00 1.42 -25.89
CA ALA A 85 14.57 2.30 -24.87
C ALA A 85 14.14 1.87 -23.47
N ARG A 86 14.88 2.34 -22.48
CA ARG A 86 14.53 2.22 -21.07
C ARG A 86 14.41 3.61 -20.47
N PHE A 87 13.34 3.83 -19.73
CA PHE A 87 13.04 5.10 -19.09
C PHE A 87 12.91 4.91 -17.58
N PRO A 88 13.40 5.86 -16.76
CA PRO A 88 13.10 5.90 -15.34
C PRO A 88 11.59 5.84 -15.12
N ALA A 89 11.17 5.15 -14.06
CA ALA A 89 9.77 5.05 -13.69
C ALA A 89 9.64 5.23 -12.18
N SER A 90 8.72 6.08 -11.77
CA SER A 90 8.37 6.30 -10.38
C SER A 90 6.87 6.21 -10.20
N HIS A 91 6.43 6.16 -8.94
CA HIS A 91 5.02 6.35 -8.65
C HIS A 91 4.62 7.79 -9.01
N ALA A 92 3.60 7.93 -9.84
CA ALA A 92 2.92 9.20 -10.04
C ALA A 92 1.88 9.39 -8.92
N GLY A 93 1.89 10.57 -8.28
CA GLY A 93 1.04 10.86 -7.13
C GLY A 93 0.84 12.36 -6.91
N VAL A 94 0.19 12.70 -5.79
CA VAL A 94 0.00 14.09 -5.37
C VAL A 94 1.29 14.57 -4.69
N PRO A 95 1.95 15.65 -5.16
CA PRO A 95 3.14 16.18 -4.50
C PRO A 95 2.89 16.57 -3.05
N VAL A 96 3.81 16.22 -2.14
CA VAL A 96 3.71 16.56 -0.71
C VAL A 96 4.86 17.42 -0.20
N ALA A 97 6.08 17.19 -0.69
CA ALA A 97 7.29 17.90 -0.27
C ALA A 97 8.46 17.61 -1.22
N ASP A 98 9.55 18.37 -1.08
CA ASP A 98 10.85 17.97 -1.61
C ASP A 98 11.44 16.84 -0.75
N CYS A 99 12.20 15.94 -1.37
CA CYS A 99 12.90 14.89 -0.65
C CYS A 99 14.12 15.47 0.09
N PRO A 100 14.33 15.13 1.38
CA PRO A 100 15.52 15.61 2.10
C PRO A 100 16.83 14.96 1.62
N ASP A 101 16.76 13.78 1.00
CA ASP A 101 17.93 12.96 0.66
C ASP A 101 18.37 13.11 -0.80
N CYS A 102 17.56 13.70 -1.67
CA CYS A 102 17.87 13.88 -3.10
C CYS A 102 17.08 15.04 -3.73
N PRO A 103 17.38 15.43 -4.98
CA PRO A 103 16.63 16.48 -5.71
C PRO A 103 15.19 16.11 -6.10
N GLY A 104 14.73 14.89 -5.79
CA GLY A 104 13.40 14.40 -6.14
C GLY A 104 12.27 15.00 -5.29
N THR A 105 11.04 14.74 -5.73
CA THR A 105 9.81 15.16 -5.05
C THR A 105 9.19 13.96 -4.34
N LEU A 106 8.78 14.14 -3.09
CA LEU A 106 7.92 13.20 -2.39
C LEU A 106 6.49 13.35 -2.91
N VAL A 107 5.88 12.25 -3.33
CA VAL A 107 4.49 12.19 -3.82
C VAL A 107 3.70 11.15 -3.04
N ARG A 108 2.43 11.46 -2.74
CA ARG A 108 1.48 10.50 -2.17
C ARG A 108 0.85 9.68 -3.30
N ALA A 109 1.07 8.38 -3.29
CA ALA A 109 0.48 7.44 -4.24
C ALA A 109 0.21 6.11 -3.55
N ARG A 110 -0.92 5.46 -3.88
CA ARG A 110 -1.21 4.06 -3.50
C ARG A 110 -1.05 3.71 -2.01
N GLY A 111 -1.30 4.66 -1.11
CA GLY A 111 -1.21 4.43 0.34
C GLY A 111 0.20 4.59 0.92
N SER A 112 1.16 5.09 0.16
CA SER A 112 2.47 5.50 0.64
C SER A 112 2.82 6.91 0.16
N VAL A 113 3.90 7.46 0.71
CA VAL A 113 4.62 8.60 0.18
C VAL A 113 5.94 8.09 -0.37
N THR A 114 6.21 8.34 -1.65
CA THR A 114 7.40 7.85 -2.34
C THR A 114 8.16 9.00 -2.98
N CYS A 115 9.47 8.91 -3.04
CA CYS A 115 10.28 9.84 -3.83
C CYS A 115 10.19 9.50 -5.33
N THR A 116 10.27 10.52 -6.18
CA THR A 116 10.30 10.36 -7.64
C THR A 116 11.67 10.03 -8.21
N ASP A 117 12.74 10.14 -7.41
CA ASP A 117 14.15 10.08 -7.87
C ASP A 117 15.01 9.07 -7.08
N CYS A 118 14.72 8.86 -5.79
CA CYS A 118 15.39 7.83 -4.96
C CYS A 118 14.40 6.75 -4.50
N GLU A 119 14.92 5.71 -3.83
CA GLU A 119 14.14 4.59 -3.31
C GLU A 119 13.35 4.90 -2.02
N GLY A 120 13.29 6.17 -1.59
CA GLY A 120 12.59 6.58 -0.38
C GLY A 120 11.09 6.29 -0.47
N GLU A 121 10.59 5.43 0.41
CA GLU A 121 9.17 5.07 0.53
C GLU A 121 8.74 5.01 2.00
N TYR A 122 7.59 5.62 2.28
CA TYR A 122 7.00 5.69 3.61
C TYR A 122 5.53 5.28 3.56
N GLY A 123 5.20 4.14 4.16
CA GLY A 123 3.84 3.62 4.21
C GLY A 123 2.94 4.48 5.10
N LEU A 124 1.74 4.82 4.61
CA LEU A 124 0.75 5.58 5.38
C LEU A 124 -0.27 4.63 6.03
N PRO A 125 -0.51 4.73 7.35
CA PRO A 125 -1.65 4.08 7.99
C PRO A 125 -2.97 4.53 7.37
N SER A 126 -4.01 3.70 7.44
CA SER A 126 -5.23 3.86 6.63
C SER A 126 -5.80 5.28 6.60
N ASN A 127 -6.34 5.85 7.65
CA ASN A 127 -6.91 7.21 7.68
C ASN A 127 -5.87 8.35 7.86
N ALA A 128 -4.59 8.12 7.53
CA ALA A 128 -3.56 9.14 7.71
C ALA A 128 -3.61 10.21 6.60
N THR A 129 -3.26 11.45 6.98
CA THR A 129 -3.11 12.58 6.08
C THR A 129 -1.73 13.20 6.27
N VAL A 130 -0.98 13.38 5.18
CA VAL A 130 0.29 14.11 5.21
C VAL A 130 -0.01 15.59 5.47
N THR A 131 0.69 16.19 6.41
CA THR A 131 0.52 17.61 6.77
C THR A 131 1.58 18.48 6.06
N GLY A 132 1.46 19.80 6.21
CA GLY A 132 2.51 20.74 5.77
C GLY A 132 3.72 20.82 6.70
N GLY A 133 3.67 20.17 7.88
CA GLY A 133 4.73 20.15 8.87
C GLY A 133 5.97 19.39 8.42
N ARG A 134 7.07 19.56 9.16
CA ARG A 134 8.34 18.86 8.95
C ARG A 134 8.83 18.33 10.30
N CYS A 135 9.28 17.08 10.32
CA CYS A 135 9.92 16.48 11.48
C CYS A 135 11.21 17.25 11.78
N ALA A 136 11.43 17.57 13.06
CA ALA A 136 12.62 18.30 13.49
C ALA A 136 13.92 17.48 13.36
N ASP A 137 13.81 16.14 13.41
CA ASP A 137 14.97 15.25 13.45
C ASP A 137 15.47 14.87 12.06
N CYS A 138 14.56 14.53 11.13
CA CYS A 138 14.92 14.07 9.79
C CYS A 138 14.47 15.00 8.65
N GLY A 139 13.67 16.03 8.94
CA GLY A 139 13.17 16.96 7.92
C GLY A 139 12.09 16.39 7.00
N LEU A 140 11.70 15.12 7.14
CA LEU A 140 10.58 14.55 6.39
C LEU A 140 9.25 15.21 6.78
N PRO A 141 8.22 15.15 5.91
CA PRO A 141 6.87 15.62 6.26
C PRO A 141 6.33 14.96 7.54
N THR A 142 5.44 15.63 8.26
CA THR A 142 4.65 14.97 9.31
C THR A 142 3.35 14.42 8.74
N MET A 143 2.79 13.41 9.40
CA MET A 143 1.46 12.88 9.12
C MET A 143 0.57 13.05 10.35
N ARG A 144 -0.71 13.29 10.10
CA ARG A 144 -1.79 13.27 11.09
C ARG A 144 -2.58 11.98 10.94
N VAL A 145 -2.84 11.28 12.04
CA VAL A 145 -3.59 10.02 12.06
C VAL A 145 -4.38 9.86 13.36
N GLU A 146 -5.53 9.21 13.29
CA GLU A 146 -6.35 8.90 14.47
C GLU A 146 -6.20 7.44 14.89
N ARG A 147 -5.72 7.23 16.11
CA ARG A 147 -5.56 5.91 16.76
C ARG A 147 -5.85 6.04 18.26
N GLY A 148 -7.12 6.21 18.60
CA GLY A 148 -7.59 6.41 19.98
C GLY A 148 -7.50 7.87 20.40
N GLU A 149 -6.48 8.57 19.95
CA GLU A 149 -6.46 10.02 19.87
C GLU A 149 -5.88 10.45 18.53
N VAL A 150 -5.79 11.77 18.35
CA VAL A 150 -5.13 12.34 17.18
C VAL A 150 -3.64 12.43 17.45
N PHE A 151 -2.85 11.78 16.60
CA PHE A 151 -1.39 11.94 16.59
C PHE A 151 -0.96 12.75 15.38
N GLU A 152 -0.01 13.66 15.58
CA GLU A 152 0.79 14.25 14.53
C GLU A 152 2.25 13.89 14.80
N LEU A 153 2.87 13.20 13.85
CA LEU A 153 4.19 12.58 14.01
C LEU A 153 4.93 12.49 12.67
N CYS A 154 6.22 12.15 12.71
CA CYS A 154 7.00 11.93 11.50
C CYS A 154 6.36 10.92 10.54
N LEU A 155 6.49 11.17 9.23
CA LEU A 155 6.10 10.23 8.18
C LEU A 155 6.93 8.94 8.21
N ASP A 156 8.21 9.03 8.61
CA ASP A 156 9.08 7.87 8.76
C ASP A 156 8.85 7.21 10.13
N ARG A 157 8.37 5.96 10.08
CA ARG A 157 8.16 5.12 11.28
C ARG A 157 9.47 4.77 11.99
N GLY A 158 10.59 4.76 11.28
CA GLY A 158 11.92 4.58 11.88
C GLY A 158 12.37 5.79 12.70
N CYS A 159 11.89 6.98 12.34
CA CYS A 159 12.14 8.22 13.06
C CYS A 159 11.17 8.41 14.23
N GLU A 160 9.86 8.23 14.02
CA GLU A 160 8.85 8.29 15.07
C GLU A 160 7.80 7.19 14.87
N SER A 161 7.71 6.26 15.82
CA SER A 161 6.82 5.10 15.72
C SER A 161 5.41 5.45 16.20
N LEU A 162 4.42 5.39 15.30
CA LEU A 162 2.99 5.49 15.67
C LEU A 162 2.61 4.48 16.76
N ASP A 163 3.16 3.27 16.71
CA ASP A 163 2.81 2.21 17.65
C ASP A 163 3.26 2.55 19.05
N ASP A 164 4.44 3.13 19.17
CA ASP A 164 5.02 3.51 20.44
C ASP A 164 4.18 4.65 21.03
N ARG A 165 3.79 5.64 20.21
CA ARG A 165 2.89 6.72 20.63
C ARG A 165 1.51 6.21 21.10
N VAL A 166 0.94 5.23 20.40
CA VAL A 166 -0.35 4.62 20.79
C VAL A 166 -0.18 3.75 22.05
N THR A 167 0.93 3.02 22.16
CA THR A 167 1.24 2.19 23.33
C THR A 167 1.45 3.05 24.57
N ASP A 168 2.23 4.14 24.46
CA ASP A 168 2.43 5.10 25.54
C ASP A 168 1.10 5.72 26.02
N ALA A 169 0.17 5.95 25.11
CA ALA A 169 -1.12 6.53 25.42
C ALA A 169 -2.13 5.53 26.03
N PHE A 170 -2.11 4.27 25.61
CA PHE A 170 -3.21 3.33 25.86
C PHE A 170 -2.82 1.95 26.41
N ASP A 171 -1.53 1.64 26.60
CA ASP A 171 -1.13 0.34 27.19
C ASP A 171 -1.69 0.21 28.60
N ARG A 172 -2.46 -0.86 28.82
CA ARG A 172 -3.16 -1.14 30.09
C ARG A 172 -4.15 -0.06 30.51
N ALA A 173 -4.66 0.74 29.56
CA ALA A 173 -5.66 1.76 29.85
C ALA A 173 -7.05 1.19 30.16
N TRP A 174 -7.31 -0.06 29.77
CA TRP A 174 -8.60 -0.72 29.94
C TRP A 174 -8.44 -2.14 30.45
N SER A 175 -9.36 -2.56 31.34
CA SER A 175 -9.38 -3.92 31.88
C SER A 175 -9.95 -4.91 30.86
N CYS A 176 -9.50 -6.16 30.95
CA CYS A 176 -10.04 -7.25 30.16
C CYS A 176 -11.48 -7.59 30.63
N PRO A 177 -12.45 -7.77 29.73
CA PRO A 177 -13.80 -8.17 30.13
C PRO A 177 -13.90 -9.64 30.58
N ASP A 178 -12.94 -10.49 30.20
CA ASP A 178 -13.01 -11.95 30.42
C ASP A 178 -12.12 -12.45 31.58
N CYS A 179 -11.25 -11.59 32.14
CA CYS A 179 -10.41 -11.92 33.29
C CYS A 179 -10.03 -10.66 34.09
N ASP A 180 -9.21 -10.80 35.13
CA ASP A 180 -8.74 -9.72 36.00
C ASP A 180 -7.50 -8.96 35.49
N GLY A 181 -7.04 -9.27 34.27
CA GLY A 181 -5.89 -8.61 33.64
C GLY A 181 -6.24 -7.34 32.87
N ASP A 182 -5.21 -6.63 32.44
CA ASP A 182 -5.33 -5.44 31.59
C ASP A 182 -5.17 -5.75 30.10
N LEU A 183 -5.75 -4.90 29.25
CA LEU A 183 -5.54 -4.92 27.80
C LEU A 183 -4.26 -4.17 27.43
N ARG A 184 -3.32 -4.88 26.81
CA ARG A 184 -2.07 -4.33 26.27
C ARG A 184 -2.21 -3.92 24.82
N ILE A 185 -1.51 -2.85 24.43
CA ILE A 185 -1.40 -2.45 23.03
C ILE A 185 -0.28 -3.25 22.38
N ILE A 186 -0.65 -4.04 21.36
CA ILE A 186 0.29 -4.92 20.64
C ILE A 186 0.08 -4.81 19.14
N ARG A 187 1.10 -5.18 18.37
CA ARG A 187 1.00 -5.32 16.91
C ARG A 187 1.04 -6.78 16.47
N ARG A 188 -0.03 -7.24 15.82
CA ARG A 188 -0.10 -8.55 15.15
C ARG A 188 -1.07 -8.47 13.96
N GLY A 189 -0.52 -8.31 12.74
CA GLY A 189 -1.34 -8.02 11.54
C GLY A 189 -2.02 -6.64 11.51
N GLY A 190 -2.00 -5.93 12.64
CA GLY A 190 -2.54 -4.59 12.89
C GLY A 190 -2.31 -4.23 14.37
N LEU A 191 -2.70 -3.02 14.79
CA LEU A 191 -2.72 -2.67 16.21
C LEU A 191 -3.93 -3.33 16.88
N LEU A 192 -3.71 -3.93 18.04
CA LEU A 192 -4.71 -4.64 18.83
C LEU A 192 -4.62 -4.21 20.29
N ALA A 193 -5.74 -4.27 21.01
CA ALA A 193 -5.80 -4.28 22.46
C ALA A 193 -6.03 -5.73 22.90
N GLY A 194 -5.00 -6.41 23.40
CA GLY A 194 -5.02 -7.83 23.75
C GLY A 194 -4.75 -8.08 25.22
N CYS A 195 -5.38 -9.09 25.82
CA CYS A 195 -5.21 -9.41 27.23
C CYS A 195 -3.76 -9.75 27.57
N GLU A 196 -3.25 -9.22 28.69
CA GLU A 196 -1.90 -9.52 29.16
C GLU A 196 -1.70 -10.98 29.60
N HIS A 197 -2.77 -11.68 29.95
CA HIS A 197 -2.75 -13.08 30.38
C HIS A 197 -2.75 -14.07 29.21
N TYR A 198 -2.52 -13.63 27.97
CA TYR A 198 -2.32 -14.55 26.86
C TYR A 198 -1.13 -15.50 27.12
N PRO A 199 -1.25 -16.82 26.92
CA PRO A 199 -2.33 -17.52 26.20
C PRO A 199 -3.49 -18.02 27.07
N ASP A 200 -3.47 -17.82 28.38
CA ASP A 200 -4.53 -18.30 29.29
C ASP A 200 -5.85 -17.55 29.10
N CYS A 201 -5.79 -16.31 28.59
CA CYS A 201 -6.92 -15.52 28.13
C CYS A 201 -6.62 -15.01 26.71
N ASP A 202 -7.47 -15.36 25.72
CA ASP A 202 -7.27 -15.05 24.30
C ASP A 202 -8.02 -13.80 23.82
N THR A 203 -8.63 -13.05 24.73
CA THR A 203 -9.35 -11.81 24.46
C THR A 203 -8.46 -10.80 23.74
N GLY A 204 -8.94 -10.32 22.60
CA GLY A 204 -8.25 -9.31 21.82
C GLY A 204 -9.18 -8.58 20.85
N PHE A 205 -9.00 -7.28 20.77
CA PHE A 205 -9.81 -6.39 19.94
C PHE A 205 -8.94 -5.65 18.93
N SER A 206 -9.45 -5.50 17.71
CA SER A 206 -8.79 -4.64 16.71
C SER A 206 -8.86 -3.18 17.14
N PHE A 207 -7.72 -2.50 17.16
CA PHE A 207 -7.65 -1.10 17.57
C PHE A 207 -8.19 -0.19 16.45
N PRO A 208 -9.31 0.55 16.66
CA PRO A 208 -9.96 1.29 15.58
C PRO A 208 -9.16 2.50 15.07
N ALA A 209 -9.45 2.85 13.81
CA ALA A 209 -8.97 4.08 13.18
C ALA A 209 -9.94 5.24 13.48
N GLY A 210 -9.84 5.79 14.69
CA GLY A 210 -10.69 6.86 15.19
C GLY A 210 -10.19 7.39 16.53
N VAL A 211 -11.04 8.11 17.26
CA VAL A 211 -10.72 8.69 18.58
C VAL A 211 -11.63 8.15 19.67
N VAL A 212 -11.12 7.95 20.88
CA VAL A 212 -11.91 7.56 22.05
C VAL A 212 -12.71 8.78 22.51
N VAL A 213 -14.03 8.62 22.63
CA VAL A 213 -14.96 9.72 22.94
C VAL A 213 -15.87 9.45 24.13
N ASP A 214 -15.99 8.19 24.56
CA ASP A 214 -16.87 7.79 25.65
C ASP A 214 -16.49 6.41 26.20
N GLU A 215 -17.18 5.97 27.24
CA GLU A 215 -17.12 4.62 27.77
C GLU A 215 -18.42 3.85 27.43
N CYS A 216 -18.27 2.64 26.92
CA CYS A 216 -19.39 1.75 26.60
C CYS A 216 -19.94 1.15 27.90
N PRO A 217 -21.24 0.84 28.01
CA PRO A 217 -21.79 0.14 29.19
C PRO A 217 -21.12 -1.20 29.53
N CYS A 218 -20.37 -1.81 28.59
CA CYS A 218 -19.55 -3.00 28.88
C CYS A 218 -18.20 -2.70 29.54
N GLY A 219 -17.87 -1.43 29.81
CA GLY A 219 -16.61 -0.97 30.40
C GLY A 219 -15.46 -0.75 29.40
N LEU A 220 -15.66 -1.02 28.12
CA LEU A 220 -14.69 -0.77 27.05
C LEU A 220 -14.88 0.63 26.43
N PRO A 221 -13.85 1.24 25.83
CA PRO A 221 -13.97 2.57 25.23
C PRO A 221 -14.84 2.57 23.97
N VAL A 222 -15.54 3.69 23.76
CA VAL A 222 -16.26 4.02 22.52
C VAL A 222 -15.35 4.89 21.64
N PHE A 223 -15.21 4.48 20.39
CA PHE A 223 -14.50 5.20 19.35
C PHE A 223 -15.46 5.93 18.42
N GLU A 224 -15.19 7.20 18.13
CA GLU A 224 -15.72 7.88 16.96
C GLU A 224 -14.81 7.61 15.76
N THR A 225 -15.37 6.99 14.71
CA THR A 225 -14.66 6.62 13.49
C THR A 225 -15.36 7.23 12.27
N ALA A 226 -14.75 7.12 11.09
CA ALA A 226 -15.42 7.49 9.83
C ALA A 226 -16.74 6.72 9.59
N GLY A 227 -16.90 5.54 10.19
CA GLY A 227 -18.14 4.75 10.13
C GLY A 227 -19.15 5.06 11.23
N GLY A 228 -18.89 6.07 12.07
CA GLY A 228 -19.70 6.41 13.25
C GLY A 228 -19.10 5.92 14.56
N ARG A 229 -19.88 6.07 15.64
CA ARG A 229 -19.51 5.64 16.99
C ARG A 229 -19.62 4.13 17.14
N ARG A 230 -18.64 3.49 17.77
CA ARG A 230 -18.63 2.04 18.06
C ARG A 230 -17.80 1.71 19.29
N CYS A 231 -18.12 0.61 19.96
CA CYS A 231 -17.25 0.03 21.00
C CYS A 231 -15.93 -0.48 20.39
N LEU A 232 -14.88 -0.57 21.22
CA LEU A 232 -13.64 -1.30 20.92
C LEU A 232 -13.93 -2.71 20.44
N ASP A 233 -14.79 -3.42 21.17
CA ASP A 233 -15.37 -4.68 20.74
C ASP A 233 -16.41 -4.43 19.63
N SER A 234 -16.10 -4.83 18.40
CA SER A 234 -17.01 -4.73 17.26
C SER A 234 -18.28 -5.57 17.40
N THR A 235 -18.30 -6.55 18.29
CA THR A 235 -19.44 -7.44 18.51
C THR A 235 -20.35 -6.98 19.65
N CYS A 236 -19.97 -5.90 20.34
CA CYS A 236 -20.75 -5.37 21.45
C CYS A 236 -22.05 -4.69 20.99
N GLU A 237 -23.19 -5.30 21.30
CA GLU A 237 -24.52 -4.78 20.94
C GLU A 237 -24.88 -3.49 21.70
N ALA A 238 -24.36 -3.30 22.92
CA ALA A 238 -24.59 -2.09 23.72
C ALA A 238 -23.93 -0.84 23.11
N GLY A 239 -22.89 -1.01 22.30
CA GLY A 239 -22.15 0.08 21.65
C GLY A 239 -22.79 0.62 20.36
N LEU A 240 -23.89 0.03 19.88
CA LEU A 240 -24.56 0.40 18.62
C LEU A 240 -25.69 1.44 18.80
N VAL A 241 -26.02 1.82 20.05
CA VAL A 241 -27.27 2.53 20.37
C VAL A 241 -27.20 4.06 20.17
N GLY A 242 -26.07 4.62 19.71
CA GLY A 242 -25.85 6.07 19.63
C GLY A 242 -26.32 6.81 18.36
N THR A 243 -27.34 6.34 17.64
CA THR A 243 -27.86 7.03 16.42
C THR A 243 -29.35 7.38 16.51
N LEU A 244 -29.75 8.14 17.53
CA LEU A 244 -31.05 8.81 17.58
C LEU A 244 -30.90 10.29 17.91
#